data_AF-A0A5R8W8C2-F1
#
_entry.id   AF-A0A5R8W8C2-F1
#
_cell.length_a   1.000
_cell.length_b   1.000
_cell.length_c   1.000
_cell.angle_alpha   90.00
_cell.angle_beta   90.00
_cell.angle_gamma   90.00
#
_symmetry.space_group_name_H-M   'P 1'
#
loop_
_entity.id
_entity.type
_entity.pdbx_description
1 polymer ?
#
loop_
_entity_poly.entity_id
_entity_poly.type
_entity_poly.pdbx_seq_one_letter_code
_entity_poly.pdbx_strand_id
1 'polypeptide(L)'
;MGEAWIRTISNGLVRASRVTEISSTRGSLHEDQGYSLKVIVDGKGHVLIDDADLQGSLAERLEYARHMEDALLLAMDECRDSGATVVISFEPERQRWSSAPVSVLSGRLPEVVG
;
A
#
# COMPACT_ATOMS: atom_id res chain seq x y z
N MET A 1 -6.14 -7.98 -18.34
CA MET A 1 -5.72 -6.86 -17.47
C MET A 1 -5.64 -7.42 -16.06
N GLY A 2 -4.51 -7.22 -15.37
CA GLY A 2 -4.34 -7.73 -14.00
C GLY A 2 -5.26 -7.02 -13.00
N GLU A 3 -5.52 -7.66 -11.86
CA GLU A 3 -6.32 -7.06 -10.78
C GLU A 3 -5.44 -6.87 -9.54
N ALA A 4 -5.25 -5.61 -9.13
CA ALA A 4 -4.49 -5.27 -7.93
C ALA A 4 -5.43 -5.03 -6.74
N TRP A 5 -5.07 -5.63 -5.61
CA TRP A 5 -5.70 -5.44 -4.31
C TRP A 5 -4.67 -4.84 -3.36
N ILE A 6 -5.08 -3.93 -2.49
CA ILE A 6 -4.21 -3.28 -1.51
C ILE A 6 -4.63 -3.75 -0.13
N ARG A 7 -3.69 -4.31 0.64
CA ARG A 7 -3.91 -4.70 2.03
C ARG A 7 -3.80 -3.47 2.94
N THR A 8 -4.86 -3.21 3.68
CA THR A 8 -4.92 -2.16 4.72
C THR A 8 -4.25 -2.63 6.00
N ILE A 9 -3.90 -1.70 6.90
CA ILE A 9 -3.33 -2.01 8.21
C ILE A 9 -4.26 -2.90 9.07
N SER A 10 -5.58 -2.78 8.88
CA SER A 10 -6.58 -3.62 9.56
C SER A 10 -6.80 -4.97 8.86
N ASN A 11 -5.88 -5.41 8.01
CA ASN A 11 -5.96 -6.65 7.20
C ASN A 11 -7.14 -6.74 6.22
N GLY A 12 -7.86 -5.64 5.99
CA GLY A 12 -8.83 -5.52 4.89
C GLY A 12 -8.15 -5.47 3.52
N LEU A 13 -8.92 -5.74 2.47
CA LEU A 13 -8.48 -5.65 1.07
C LEU A 13 -9.32 -4.61 0.33
N VAL A 14 -8.63 -3.73 -0.40
CA VAL A 14 -9.22 -2.67 -1.21
C VAL A 14 -8.86 -2.91 -2.67
N ARG A 15 -9.83 -2.83 -3.59
CA ARG A 15 -9.52 -2.89 -5.03
C ARG A 15 -8.80 -1.62 -5.46
N ALA A 16 -7.61 -1.77 -6.02
CA ALA A 16 -6.81 -0.65 -6.53
C ALA A 16 -7.57 0.14 -7.61
N SER A 17 -8.36 -0.54 -8.44
CA SER A 17 -9.19 0.08 -9.49
C SER A 17 -10.32 0.97 -8.97
N ARG A 18 -10.62 0.90 -7.67
CA ARG A 18 -11.62 1.76 -7.00
C ARG A 18 -10.98 2.90 -6.21
N VAL A 19 -9.66 2.94 -6.13
CA VAL A 19 -8.94 4.03 -5.47
C VAL A 19 -9.09 5.31 -6.28
N THR A 20 -9.63 6.35 -5.66
CA THR A 20 -9.80 7.66 -6.28
C THR A 20 -8.70 8.63 -5.86
N GLU A 21 -8.10 8.42 -4.70
CA GLU A 21 -7.08 9.29 -4.12
C GLU A 21 -6.15 8.49 -3.21
N ILE A 22 -4.87 8.86 -3.21
CA ILE A 22 -3.86 8.44 -2.22
C ILE A 22 -3.46 9.71 -1.47
N SER A 23 -3.44 9.64 -0.15
CA SER A 23 -3.19 10.82 0.69
C SER A 23 -2.39 10.43 1.93
N SER A 24 -1.42 11.26 2.28
CA SER A 24 -0.73 11.23 3.56
C SER A 24 -1.07 12.42 4.46
N THR A 25 -0.93 12.20 5.77
CA THR A 25 -1.12 13.24 6.81
C THR A 25 0.19 13.57 7.51
N ARG A 26 0.27 14.79 8.07
CA ARG A 26 1.45 15.32 8.79
C ARG A 26 1.76 14.65 10.13
N GLY A 27 0.86 13.80 10.59
CA GLY A 27 0.98 13.00 11.80
C GLY A 27 0.33 11.64 11.59
N SER A 28 0.66 10.70 12.47
CA SER A 28 -0.05 9.43 12.59
C SER A 28 -1.52 9.66 13.00
N LEU A 29 -2.30 8.60 13.04
CA LEU A 29 -3.69 8.66 13.50
C LEU A 29 -3.81 8.82 15.02
N HIS A 30 -2.74 8.52 15.76
CA HIS A 30 -2.76 8.42 17.22
C HIS A 30 -1.93 9.52 17.91
N GLU A 31 -0.92 10.04 17.23
CA GLU A 31 0.05 11.02 17.72
C GLU A 31 0.21 12.18 16.72
N ASP A 32 0.52 13.38 17.23
CA ASP A 32 0.84 14.56 16.41
C ASP A 32 2.21 14.46 15.69
N GLN A 33 2.93 13.36 15.91
CA GLN A 33 4.17 12.99 15.24
C GLN A 33 3.96 11.86 14.22
N GLY A 34 4.94 11.67 13.35
CA GLY A 34 4.94 10.59 12.35
C GLY A 34 4.26 10.98 11.05
N TYR A 35 3.63 10.01 10.40
CA TYR A 35 2.73 10.17 9.26
C TYR A 35 1.74 9.01 9.18
N SER A 36 0.62 9.24 8.50
CA SER A 36 -0.26 8.16 8.05
C SER A 36 -0.42 8.23 6.55
N LEU A 37 -0.56 7.08 5.89
CA LEU A 37 -0.88 6.97 4.47
C LEU A 37 -2.18 6.19 4.32
N LYS A 38 -3.10 6.73 3.54
CA LYS A 38 -4.40 6.12 3.26
C LYS A 38 -4.77 6.21 1.79
N VAL A 39 -5.65 5.32 1.37
CA VAL A 39 -6.33 5.38 0.08
C VAL A 39 -7.80 5.70 0.28
N ILE A 40 -8.39 6.46 -0.64
CA ILE A 40 -9.81 6.79 -0.62
C ILE A 40 -10.54 5.93 -1.64
N VAL A 41 -11.59 5.24 -1.20
CA VAL A 41 -12.49 4.44 -2.04
C VAL A 41 -13.93 4.78 -1.69
N ASP A 42 -14.72 5.14 -2.70
CA ASP A 42 -16.12 5.50 -2.53
C ASP A 42 -16.34 6.57 -1.43
N GLY A 43 -15.41 7.52 -1.32
CA GLY A 43 -15.41 8.57 -0.29
C GLY A 43 -14.97 8.14 1.11
N LYS A 44 -14.58 6.87 1.31
CA LYS A 44 -14.08 6.33 2.58
C LYS A 44 -12.57 6.18 2.57
N GLY A 45 -11.91 6.66 3.63
CA GLY A 45 -10.48 6.47 3.82
C GLY A 45 -10.14 5.09 4.40
N HIS A 46 -9.15 4.44 3.82
CA HIS A 46 -8.59 3.16 4.23
C HIS A 46 -7.10 3.31 4.53
N VAL A 47 -6.73 3.11 5.78
CA VAL A 47 -5.36 3.32 6.27
C VAL A 47 -4.47 2.16 5.83
N LEU A 48 -3.32 2.48 5.26
CA LEU A 48 -2.32 1.51 4.80
C LEU A 48 -1.08 1.53 5.69
N ILE A 49 -0.65 2.73 6.08
CA ILE A 49 0.48 2.95 6.97
C ILE A 49 0.04 3.90 8.07
N ASP A 50 0.44 3.59 9.30
CA ASP A 50 0.35 4.49 10.44
C ASP A 50 1.67 4.35 11.21
N ASP A 51 2.54 5.35 11.08
CA ASP A 51 3.88 5.33 11.68
C ASP A 51 4.06 6.59 12.53
N ALA A 52 3.85 6.43 13.83
CA ALA A 52 4.03 7.48 14.83
C ALA A 52 5.51 7.71 15.21
N ASP A 53 6.35 6.69 14.99
CA ASP A 53 7.73 6.65 15.49
C ASP A 53 8.73 7.19 14.46
N LEU A 54 8.29 7.52 13.24
CA LEU A 54 9.14 8.11 12.22
C LEU A 54 9.84 9.37 12.76
N GLN A 55 11.16 9.27 12.85
CA GLN A 55 12.02 10.35 13.33
C GLN A 55 12.37 11.32 12.18
N GLY A 56 12.85 12.52 12.56
CA GLY A 56 13.28 13.54 11.60
C GLY A 56 12.39 14.79 11.60
N SER A 57 12.84 15.79 10.85
CA SER A 57 12.11 17.04 10.66
C SER A 57 10.79 16.80 9.93
N LEU A 58 9.86 17.76 10.02
CA LEU A 58 8.59 17.67 9.31
C LEU A 58 8.79 17.55 7.78
N ALA A 59 9.78 18.25 7.22
CA ALA A 59 10.06 18.22 5.79
C ALA A 59 10.50 16.82 5.33
N GLU A 60 11.43 16.20 6.05
CA GLU A 60 11.93 14.84 5.77
C GLU A 60 10.81 13.80 5.89
N ARG A 61 9.96 13.89 6.92
CA ARG A 61 8.82 12.97 7.09
C ARG A 61 7.79 13.10 5.96
N LEU A 62 7.52 14.32 5.51
CA LEU A 62 6.60 14.53 4.37
C LEU A 62 7.20 14.11 3.04
N GLU A 63 8.51 14.25 2.87
CA GLU A 63 9.21 13.72 1.70
C GLU A 63 9.18 12.19 1.68
N TYR A 64 9.45 11.56 2.81
CA TYR A 64 9.34 10.12 2.98
C TYR A 64 7.92 9.62 2.67
N ALA A 65 6.89 10.29 3.21
CA ALA A 65 5.50 9.94 2.92
C ALA A 65 5.18 10.02 1.42
N ARG A 66 5.64 11.06 0.71
CA ARG A 66 5.49 11.18 -0.75
C ARG A 66 6.18 10.04 -1.48
N HIS A 67 7.39 9.66 -1.08
CA HIS A 67 8.07 8.50 -1.68
C HIS A 67 7.29 7.20 -1.50
N MET A 68 6.63 7.02 -0.35
CA MET A 68 5.77 5.87 -0.12
C MET A 68 4.51 5.90 -1.00
N GLU A 69 3.92 7.07 -1.24
CA GLU A 69 2.82 7.25 -2.20
C GLU A 69 3.24 6.90 -3.63
N ASP A 70 4.36 7.45 -4.10
CA ASP A 70 4.89 7.20 -5.45
C ASP A 70 5.21 5.72 -5.66
N ALA A 71 5.81 5.07 -4.65
CA ALA A 71 6.12 3.65 -4.71
C ALA A 71 4.85 2.77 -4.73
N LEU A 72 3.77 3.20 -4.06
CA LEU A 72 2.47 2.51 -4.13
C LEU A 72 1.87 2.62 -5.52
N LEU A 73 1.92 3.82 -6.12
CA LEU A 73 1.45 4.06 -7.49
C LEU A 73 2.21 3.17 -8.49
N LEU A 74 3.53 3.12 -8.37
CA LEU A 74 4.36 2.25 -9.21
C LEU A 74 3.95 0.78 -9.06
N ALA A 75 3.79 0.28 -7.83
CA ALA A 75 3.36 -1.09 -7.59
C ALA A 75 1.98 -1.36 -8.21
N MET A 76 1.03 -0.42 -8.13
CA MET A 76 -0.30 -0.54 -8.75
C MET A 76 -0.21 -0.62 -10.28
N ASP A 77 0.64 0.19 -10.90
CA ASP A 77 0.86 0.21 -12.34
C ASP A 77 1.51 -1.09 -12.84
N GLU A 78 2.57 -1.56 -12.18
CA GLU A 78 3.23 -2.84 -12.50
C GLU A 78 2.25 -4.02 -12.40
N CYS A 79 1.40 -4.00 -11.38
CA CYS A 79 0.39 -5.03 -11.17
C CYS A 79 -0.65 -5.06 -12.31
N ARG A 80 -1.08 -3.90 -12.80
CA ARG A 80 -2.05 -3.79 -13.92
C ARG A 80 -1.52 -4.46 -15.19
N ASP A 81 -0.22 -4.29 -15.44
CA ASP A 81 0.47 -4.78 -16.63
C ASP A 81 0.83 -6.28 -16.52
N SER A 82 0.89 -6.83 -15.30
CA SER A 82 1.24 -8.24 -15.05
C SER A 82 0.22 -9.27 -15.55
N GLY A 83 -1.04 -8.88 -15.76
CA GLY A 83 -2.12 -9.81 -16.15
C GLY A 83 -2.61 -10.76 -15.04
N ALA A 84 -2.02 -10.72 -13.85
CA ALA A 84 -2.38 -11.58 -12.71
C ALA A 84 -3.22 -10.83 -11.65
N THR A 85 -3.88 -11.58 -10.77
CA THR A 85 -4.48 -11.02 -9.55
C THR A 85 -3.44 -11.02 -8.43
N VAL A 86 -3.16 -9.84 -7.89
CA VAL A 86 -2.04 -9.58 -6.97
C VAL A 86 -2.51 -8.75 -5.77
N VAL A 87 -1.86 -8.97 -4.63
CA VAL A 87 -2.07 -8.20 -3.41
C VAL A 87 -0.80 -7.42 -3.11
N ILE A 88 -0.94 -6.11 -3.05
CA ILE A 88 0.08 -5.16 -2.61
C ILE A 88 -0.08 -4.98 -1.09
N SER A 89 0.99 -5.18 -0.33
CA SER A 89 1.03 -5.03 1.13
C SER A 89 2.21 -4.15 1.52
N PHE A 90 2.06 -3.36 2.57
CA PHE A 90 3.20 -2.69 3.20
C PHE A 90 3.94 -3.68 4.12
N GLU A 91 5.27 -3.70 4.07
CA GLU A 91 6.15 -4.48 4.95
C GLU A 91 6.80 -3.52 5.96
N PRO A 92 6.26 -3.35 7.19
CA PRO A 92 6.81 -2.38 8.15
C PRO A 92 8.29 -2.62 8.48
N GLU A 93 8.67 -3.89 8.63
CA GLU A 93 10.05 -4.30 8.94
C GLU A 93 11.07 -3.92 7.86
N ARG A 94 10.61 -3.76 6.62
CA ARG A 94 11.44 -3.43 5.46
C ARG A 94 11.14 -2.06 4.90
N GLN A 95 10.16 -1.35 5.47
CA GLN A 95 9.74 -0.01 5.11
C GLN A 95 9.51 0.12 3.59
N ARG A 96 8.79 -0.84 3.01
CA ARG A 96 8.56 -0.93 1.55
C ARG A 96 7.24 -1.62 1.21
N TRP A 97 6.77 -1.41 -0.03
CA TRP A 97 5.69 -2.20 -0.60
C TRP A 97 6.19 -3.54 -1.13
N SER A 98 5.37 -4.58 -0.98
CA SER A 98 5.56 -5.85 -1.67
C SER A 98 4.28 -6.28 -2.37
N SER A 99 4.43 -6.93 -3.53
CA SER A 99 3.34 -7.47 -4.33
C SER A 99 3.44 -8.99 -4.40
N ALA A 100 2.36 -9.69 -4.07
CA ALA A 100 2.30 -11.15 -4.17
C ALA A 100 1.07 -11.58 -4.97
N PRO A 101 1.19 -12.55 -5.91
CA PRO A 101 0.02 -13.15 -6.54
C PRO A 101 -0.90 -13.81 -5.50
N VAL A 102 -2.21 -13.73 -5.72
CA VAL A 102 -3.21 -14.37 -4.83
C VAL A 102 -2.98 -15.88 -4.75
N SER A 103 -2.51 -16.52 -5.83
CA SER A 103 -2.14 -17.95 -5.83
C SER A 103 -1.14 -18.28 -4.73
N VAL A 104 -0.06 -17.49 -4.62
CA VAL A 104 0.98 -17.62 -3.59
C VAL A 104 0.41 -17.45 -2.18
N LEU A 105 -0.49 -16.50 -1.99
CA LEU A 105 -1.10 -16.22 -0.67
C LEU A 105 -2.12 -17.28 -0.23
N SER A 106 -2.78 -17.95 -1.18
CA SER A 106 -3.71 -19.06 -0.91
C SER A 106 -3.04 -20.40 -0.64
N GLY A 107 -1.70 -20.44 -0.65
CA GLY A 107 -0.92 -21.69 -0.53
C GLY A 107 -0.99 -22.57 -1.79
N ARG A 108 -1.57 -22.08 -2.89
CA ARG A 108 -1.48 -22.76 -4.18
C ARG A 108 -0.13 -22.40 -4.80
N LEU A 109 0.80 -23.35 -4.73
CA LEU A 109 2.00 -23.32 -5.55
C LEU A 109 1.59 -23.07 -7.01
N PRO A 110 2.29 -22.20 -7.77
CA PRO A 110 2.04 -22.09 -9.18
C PRO A 110 2.22 -23.48 -9.80
N GLU A 111 1.23 -23.95 -10.57
CA GLU A 111 1.45 -25.06 -11.48
C GLU A 111 2.55 -24.62 -12.44
N VAL A 112 3.75 -25.15 -12.24
CA VAL A 112 4.83 -25.05 -13.21
C VAL A 112 4.36 -25.78 -14.45
N VAL A 113 3.89 -25.03 -15.44
CA VAL A 113 3.64 -25.54 -16.79
C VAL A 113 4.92 -25.30 -17.59
N GLY A 114 5.67 -26.37 -17.84
CA GLY A 114 6.76 -26.44 -18.84
C GLY A 114 8.15 -26.51 -18.26
#